data_AF-A0A7V9MVE8-F1
#
_entry.id   AF-A0A7V9MVE8-F1
#
_cell.length_a   1.000
_cell.length_b   1.000
_cell.length_c   1.000
_cell.angle_alpha   90.00
_cell.angle_beta   90.00
_cell.angle_gamma   90.00
#
_symmetry.space_group_name_H-M   'P 1'
#
loop_
_entity.id
_entity.type
_entity.pdbx_description
1 polymer ?
#
loop_
_entity_poly.entity_id
_entity_poly.type
_entity_poly.pdbx_seq_one_letter_code
_entity_poly.pdbx_strand_id
1 'polypeptide(L)'
;MTAKPNVVIIHDGDQEYLKTALARARAAGNAVAHLGIDRMSDGWSRFEAAYRHMSTHSHIFELRCFQRFFVMQRLMQEEGIESFFHVDSDVLLFDDLHAFESEYLKGVFCGLHMPLAQPGFRYSYGPQTSYWTKGAVDDFCAYLVASFENLLPAITDKWAWHLETGAPGGICDMALLHLWARDRCDVMNFAAPIGGAVFDININSAENLVKDEYETRLGRKHIVFRDGQPWCRSLKTGHWVRFRSLHFQGHIKAQMSRVAQGRGLAYAPLIKEKAKNLARLLLRRG
;
A
#
# COMPACT_ATOMS: atom_id res chain seq x y z
N MET A 1 -25.73 -8.56 16.79
CA MET A 1 -25.25 -7.89 15.56
C MET A 1 -23.74 -7.95 15.58
N THR A 2 -23.10 -8.59 14.61
CA THR A 2 -21.64 -8.54 14.46
C THR A 2 -21.23 -7.11 14.11
N ALA A 3 -20.20 -6.57 14.77
CA ALA A 3 -19.70 -5.23 14.47
C ALA A 3 -19.27 -5.15 13.00
N LYS A 4 -19.60 -4.04 12.31
CA LYS A 4 -19.17 -3.78 10.94
C LYS A 4 -17.62 -3.73 10.90
N PRO A 5 -16.99 -4.22 9.82
CA PRO A 5 -15.53 -4.22 9.74
C PRO A 5 -15.00 -2.78 9.61
N ASN A 6 -13.98 -2.44 10.40
CA ASN A 6 -13.20 -1.21 10.22
C ASN A 6 -11.93 -1.46 9.39
N VAL A 7 -11.55 -2.72 9.18
CA VAL A 7 -10.42 -3.13 8.34
C VAL A 7 -10.88 -4.16 7.31
N VAL A 8 -10.50 -3.94 6.06
CA VAL A 8 -10.78 -4.84 4.94
C VAL A 8 -9.46 -5.24 4.29
N ILE A 9 -9.25 -6.55 4.14
CA ILE A 9 -8.11 -7.12 3.40
C ILE A 9 -8.69 -7.88 2.20
N ILE A 10 -8.32 -7.46 0.99
CA ILE A 10 -8.77 -8.08 -0.27
C ILE A 10 -7.62 -8.91 -0.84
N HIS A 11 -7.80 -10.23 -0.87
CA HIS A 11 -6.76 -11.17 -1.32
C HIS A 11 -7.30 -12.57 -1.57
N ASP A 12 -6.90 -13.19 -2.70
CA ASP A 12 -7.24 -14.58 -2.98
C ASP A 12 -6.20 -15.59 -2.48
N GLY A 13 -6.68 -16.72 -1.98
CA GLY A 13 -5.86 -17.84 -1.54
C GLY A 13 -5.70 -17.91 -0.03
N ASP A 14 -4.75 -18.73 0.42
CA ASP A 14 -4.59 -19.08 1.84
C ASP A 14 -3.14 -18.89 2.35
N GLN A 15 -2.33 -18.09 1.65
CA GLN A 15 -0.89 -18.03 1.91
C GLN A 15 -0.59 -17.62 3.36
N GLU A 16 0.50 -18.16 3.92
CA GLU A 16 0.84 -17.95 5.34
C GLU A 16 1.00 -16.47 5.73
N TYR A 17 1.43 -15.62 4.79
CA TYR A 17 1.54 -14.18 5.05
C TYR A 17 0.16 -13.52 5.21
N LEU A 18 -0.87 -13.97 4.47
CA LEU A 18 -2.25 -13.49 4.60
C LEU A 18 -2.81 -13.88 5.97
N LYS A 19 -2.66 -15.16 6.36
CA LYS A 19 -3.08 -15.64 7.69
C LYS A 19 -2.42 -14.81 8.80
N THR A 20 -1.14 -14.48 8.62
CA THR A 20 -0.39 -13.62 9.55
C THR A 20 -0.95 -12.19 9.60
N ALA A 21 -1.19 -11.56 8.45
CA ALA A 21 -1.74 -10.20 8.39
C ALA A 21 -3.11 -10.12 9.07
N LEU A 22 -4.01 -11.05 8.76
CA LEU A 22 -5.34 -11.16 9.37
C LEU A 22 -5.26 -11.32 10.90
N ALA A 23 -4.42 -12.25 11.37
CA ALA A 23 -4.25 -12.50 12.80
C ALA A 23 -3.70 -11.26 13.52
N ARG A 24 -2.71 -10.59 12.92
CA ARG A 24 -2.07 -9.41 13.52
C ARG A 24 -3.00 -8.20 13.57
N ALA A 25 -3.77 -7.94 12.50
CA ALA A 25 -4.77 -6.86 12.48
C ALA A 25 -5.86 -7.07 13.54
N ARG A 26 -6.38 -8.31 13.70
CA ARG A 26 -7.35 -8.66 14.77
C ARG A 26 -6.74 -8.49 16.17
N ALA A 27 -5.51 -8.97 16.36
CA ALA A 27 -4.79 -8.81 17.62
C ALA A 27 -4.32 -7.37 17.90
N ALA A 28 -4.58 -6.42 17.00
CA ALA A 28 -4.45 -4.98 17.24
C ALA A 28 -5.78 -4.31 17.63
N GLY A 29 -6.87 -5.08 17.77
CA GLY A 29 -8.20 -4.59 18.18
C GLY A 29 -9.21 -4.39 17.05
N ASN A 30 -8.83 -4.69 15.81
CA ASN A 30 -9.67 -4.39 14.64
C ASN A 30 -10.71 -5.48 14.34
N ALA A 31 -11.89 -5.07 13.88
CA ALA A 31 -12.87 -5.91 13.21
C ALA A 31 -12.48 -6.07 11.72
N VAL A 32 -11.99 -7.26 11.36
CA VAL A 32 -11.35 -7.51 10.05
C VAL A 32 -12.23 -8.37 9.15
N ALA A 33 -12.57 -7.83 7.97
CA ALA A 33 -13.12 -8.58 6.84
C ALA A 33 -12.01 -9.05 5.89
N HIS A 34 -12.15 -10.26 5.37
CA HIS A 34 -11.30 -10.84 4.33
C HIS A 34 -12.17 -11.16 3.12
N LEU A 35 -11.87 -10.56 1.97
CA LEU A 35 -12.63 -10.71 0.74
C LEU A 35 -11.74 -11.20 -0.40
N GLY A 36 -12.33 -11.97 -1.32
CA GLY A 36 -11.73 -12.28 -2.62
C GLY A 36 -12.04 -11.21 -3.67
N ILE A 37 -11.45 -11.35 -4.86
CA ILE A 37 -11.71 -10.44 -6.01
C ILE A 37 -12.94 -10.84 -6.83
N ASP A 38 -13.69 -11.86 -6.43
CA ASP A 38 -14.84 -12.41 -7.13
C ASP A 38 -16.14 -11.60 -6.96
N ARG A 39 -16.11 -10.52 -6.16
CA ARG A 39 -17.29 -9.71 -5.80
C ARG A 39 -17.12 -8.23 -6.15
N MET A 40 -17.04 -7.93 -7.44
CA MET A 40 -16.86 -6.56 -7.93
C MET A 40 -18.20 -5.85 -8.20
N SER A 41 -18.20 -4.51 -8.14
CA SER A 41 -19.33 -3.69 -8.56
C SER A 41 -19.47 -3.63 -10.08
N ASP A 42 -20.63 -3.18 -10.56
CA ASP A 42 -20.95 -3.09 -11.99
C ASP A 42 -19.99 -2.14 -12.77
N GLY A 43 -19.33 -1.22 -12.06
CA GLY A 43 -18.31 -0.34 -12.63
C GLY A 43 -17.09 -1.11 -13.19
N TRP A 44 -16.80 -2.31 -12.66
CA TRP A 44 -15.69 -3.13 -13.13
C TRP A 44 -15.83 -3.49 -14.61
N SER A 45 -17.00 -3.94 -15.05
CA SER A 45 -17.21 -4.37 -16.45
C SER A 45 -16.95 -3.23 -17.44
N ARG A 46 -17.29 -1.99 -17.05
CA ARG A 46 -16.99 -0.79 -17.85
C ARG A 46 -15.50 -0.48 -17.86
N PHE A 47 -14.85 -0.52 -16.70
CA PHE A 47 -13.41 -0.31 -16.60
C PHE A 47 -12.64 -1.34 -17.43
N GLU A 48 -12.95 -2.63 -17.27
CA GLU A 48 -12.28 -3.73 -17.96
C GLU A 48 -12.41 -3.61 -19.49
N ALA A 49 -13.58 -3.20 -19.98
CA ALA A 49 -13.79 -2.97 -21.42
C ALA A 49 -12.98 -1.78 -21.98
N ALA A 50 -12.73 -0.75 -21.16
CA ALA A 50 -11.96 0.43 -21.56
C ALA A 50 -10.45 0.28 -21.33
N TYR A 51 -10.03 -0.64 -20.45
CA TYR A 51 -8.66 -0.76 -19.98
C TYR A 51 -7.67 -0.99 -21.13
N ARG A 52 -6.63 -0.17 -21.16
CA ARG A 52 -5.50 -0.31 -22.08
C ARG A 52 -4.23 -0.49 -21.29
N HIS A 53 -3.58 -1.64 -21.49
CA HIS A 53 -2.39 -1.97 -20.74
C HIS A 53 -1.21 -1.09 -21.15
N MET A 54 -0.78 -0.22 -20.23
CA MET A 54 0.30 0.75 -20.40
C MET A 54 1.27 0.66 -19.22
N SER A 55 1.69 -0.55 -18.86
CA SER A 55 2.58 -0.84 -17.74
C SER A 55 3.61 -1.89 -18.13
N THR A 56 4.77 -1.87 -17.49
CA THR A 56 5.77 -2.94 -17.60
C THR A 56 5.47 -4.14 -16.68
N HIS A 57 4.53 -4.02 -15.75
CA HIS A 57 4.03 -5.17 -14.99
C HIS A 57 3.12 -6.04 -15.85
N SER A 58 2.79 -7.25 -15.40
CA SER A 58 1.87 -8.10 -16.16
C SER A 58 0.45 -7.54 -16.15
N HIS A 59 -0.27 -7.74 -17.26
CA HIS A 59 -1.68 -7.38 -17.41
C HIS A 59 -2.54 -7.85 -16.23
N ILE A 60 -2.41 -9.13 -15.85
CA ILE A 60 -3.19 -9.72 -14.75
C ILE A 60 -2.84 -9.12 -13.39
N PHE A 61 -1.60 -8.71 -13.17
CA PHE A 61 -1.20 -8.07 -11.92
C PHE A 61 -1.87 -6.70 -11.78
N GLU A 62 -1.80 -5.87 -12.83
CA GLU A 62 -2.42 -4.55 -12.83
C GLU A 62 -3.95 -4.63 -12.69
N LEU A 63 -4.62 -5.55 -13.41
CA LEU A 63 -6.06 -5.75 -13.24
C LEU A 63 -6.41 -6.06 -11.80
N ARG A 64 -5.71 -6.98 -11.12
CA ARG A 64 -5.97 -7.30 -9.70
C ARG A 64 -5.83 -6.09 -8.78
N CYS A 65 -4.87 -5.22 -9.05
CA CYS A 65 -4.71 -3.97 -8.31
C CYS A 65 -5.92 -3.02 -8.50
N PHE A 66 -6.48 -2.93 -9.71
CA PHE A 66 -7.69 -2.15 -9.97
C PHE A 66 -8.97 -2.79 -9.40
N GLN A 67 -9.11 -4.11 -9.53
CA GLN A 67 -10.28 -4.87 -9.05
C GLN A 67 -10.60 -4.59 -7.58
N ARG A 68 -9.57 -4.38 -6.75
CA ARG A 68 -9.74 -4.10 -5.32
C ARG A 68 -10.72 -2.95 -5.07
N PHE A 69 -10.67 -1.87 -5.84
CA PHE A 69 -11.50 -0.69 -5.59
C PHE A 69 -12.96 -0.96 -5.92
N PHE A 70 -13.22 -1.77 -6.94
CA PHE A 70 -14.59 -2.20 -7.29
C PHE A 70 -15.14 -3.22 -6.28
N VAL A 71 -14.30 -4.05 -5.66
CA VAL A 71 -14.68 -4.90 -4.52
C VAL A 71 -15.01 -4.04 -3.29
N MET A 72 -14.17 -3.04 -2.98
CA MET A 72 -14.44 -2.08 -1.90
C MET A 72 -15.77 -1.35 -2.11
N GLN A 73 -16.03 -0.90 -3.34
CA GLN A 73 -17.27 -0.21 -3.70
C GLN A 73 -18.49 -1.10 -3.46
N ARG A 74 -18.42 -2.35 -3.94
CA ARG A 74 -19.48 -3.34 -3.78
C ARG A 74 -19.78 -3.62 -2.31
N LEU A 75 -18.73 -3.80 -1.50
CA LEU A 75 -18.86 -4.03 -0.06
C LEU A 75 -19.62 -2.87 0.62
N MET A 76 -19.23 -1.63 0.35
CA MET A 76 -19.87 -0.46 0.96
C MET A 76 -21.35 -0.33 0.58
N GLN A 77 -21.68 -0.66 -0.68
CA GLN A 77 -23.06 -0.64 -1.18
C GLN A 77 -23.95 -1.71 -0.52
N GLU A 78 -23.44 -2.93 -0.37
CA GLU A 78 -24.21 -4.05 0.19
C GLU A 78 -24.37 -3.98 1.71
N GLU A 79 -23.32 -3.57 2.43
CA GLU A 79 -23.28 -3.61 3.90
C GLU A 79 -23.61 -2.25 4.56
N GLY A 80 -23.82 -1.21 3.76
CA GLY A 80 -24.03 0.16 4.22
C GLY A 80 -22.89 0.64 5.12
N ILE A 81 -21.64 0.39 4.71
CA ILE A 81 -20.44 0.83 5.44
C ILE A 81 -20.04 2.21 4.92
N GLU A 82 -20.00 3.20 5.82
CA GLU A 82 -19.66 4.58 5.47
C GLU A 82 -18.15 4.81 5.30
N SER A 83 -17.33 4.07 6.05
CA SER A 83 -15.88 4.16 5.99
C SER A 83 -15.21 2.88 6.47
N PHE A 84 -14.01 2.60 5.97
CA PHE A 84 -13.10 1.58 6.51
C PHE A 84 -11.65 1.83 6.06
N PHE A 85 -10.73 1.04 6.61
CA PHE A 85 -9.35 0.95 6.12
C PHE A 85 -9.14 -0.25 5.21
N HIS A 86 -8.62 -0.01 4.01
CA HIS A 86 -8.05 -1.08 3.19
C HIS A 86 -6.61 -1.32 3.62
N VAL A 87 -6.25 -2.58 3.81
CA VAL A 87 -4.90 -3.02 4.17
C VAL A 87 -4.49 -4.14 3.23
N ASP A 88 -3.35 -3.99 2.57
CA ASP A 88 -2.81 -5.05 1.71
C ASP A 88 -2.43 -6.30 2.54
N SER A 89 -2.56 -7.48 1.93
CA SER A 89 -2.31 -8.76 2.61
C SER A 89 -0.85 -8.98 3.02
N ASP A 90 0.08 -8.17 2.51
CA ASP A 90 1.48 -8.13 2.91
C ASP A 90 1.80 -6.99 3.88
N VAL A 91 0.80 -6.47 4.59
CA VAL A 91 0.99 -5.48 5.66
C VAL A 91 0.72 -6.11 7.03
N LEU A 92 1.59 -5.80 7.99
CA LEU A 92 1.33 -6.05 9.41
C LEU A 92 0.83 -4.76 10.07
N LEU A 93 -0.36 -4.82 10.66
CA LEU A 93 -1.00 -3.71 11.36
C LEU A 93 -0.82 -3.84 12.89
N PHE A 94 -0.28 -2.82 13.53
CA PHE A 94 0.05 -2.81 14.96
C PHE A 94 -0.84 -1.90 15.81
N ASP A 95 -1.79 -1.23 15.16
CA ASP A 95 -2.60 -0.17 15.74
C ASP A 95 -4.10 -0.49 15.65
N ASP A 96 -4.87 0.04 16.61
CA ASP A 96 -6.32 0.04 16.56
C ASP A 96 -6.79 1.19 15.64
N LEU A 97 -7.34 0.82 14.49
CA LEU A 97 -7.75 1.80 13.49
C LEU A 97 -9.12 2.43 13.79
N HIS A 98 -9.92 1.85 14.69
CA HIS A 98 -11.13 2.52 15.17
C HIS A 98 -10.78 3.72 16.06
N ALA A 99 -9.82 3.53 16.98
CA ALA A 99 -9.29 4.61 17.79
C ALA A 99 -8.61 5.68 16.93
N PHE A 100 -7.78 5.25 15.95
CA PHE A 100 -7.12 6.18 15.03
C PHE A 100 -8.11 7.00 14.19
N GLU A 101 -9.17 6.36 13.66
CA GLU A 101 -10.21 7.08 12.89
C GLU A 101 -10.90 8.14 13.75
N SER A 102 -11.31 7.75 14.96
CA SER A 102 -12.01 8.64 15.89
C SER A 102 -11.19 9.87 16.27
N GLU A 103 -9.87 9.70 16.40
CA GLU A 103 -8.94 10.75 16.83
C GLU A 103 -8.48 11.66 15.67
N TYR A 104 -8.19 11.09 14.49
CA TYR A 104 -7.47 11.81 13.42
C TYR A 104 -8.23 11.96 12.11
N LEU A 105 -9.34 11.24 11.88
CA LEU A 105 -9.99 11.17 10.55
C LEU A 105 -11.33 11.89 10.43
N LYS A 106 -11.73 12.67 11.45
CA LYS A 106 -12.98 13.43 11.36
C LYS A 106 -12.96 14.41 10.18
N GLY A 107 -13.82 14.18 9.20
CA GLY A 107 -13.93 15.00 7.99
C GLY A 107 -12.89 14.71 6.91
N VAL A 108 -12.05 13.67 7.08
CA VAL A 108 -11.12 13.21 6.05
C VAL A 108 -11.88 12.40 5.00
N PHE A 109 -11.70 12.74 3.72
CA PHE A 109 -12.38 12.06 2.63
C PHE A 109 -11.73 10.72 2.29
N CYS A 110 -10.40 10.70 2.26
CA CYS A 110 -9.56 9.53 1.99
C CYS A 110 -8.20 9.66 2.68
N GLY A 111 -7.54 8.55 2.97
CA GLY A 111 -6.16 8.52 3.47
C GLY A 111 -5.28 7.64 2.59
N LEU A 112 -4.19 8.19 2.06
CA LEU A 112 -3.27 7.51 1.14
C LEU A 112 -1.83 7.76 1.55
N HIS A 113 -0.91 6.89 1.14
CA HIS A 113 0.50 7.20 1.24
C HIS A 113 0.94 8.09 0.08
N MET A 114 1.32 9.34 0.36
CA MET A 114 1.67 10.33 -0.66
C MET A 114 3.10 10.85 -0.43
N PRO A 115 4.15 10.09 -0.82
CA PRO A 115 5.53 10.57 -0.72
C PRO A 115 5.72 11.87 -1.52
N LEU A 116 6.45 12.84 -0.98
CA LEU A 116 6.58 14.17 -1.58
C LEU A 116 7.43 14.16 -2.85
N ALA A 117 8.48 13.34 -2.88
CA ALA A 117 9.38 13.26 -4.01
C ALA A 117 8.77 12.41 -5.14
N GLN A 118 8.26 13.09 -6.17
CA GLN A 118 7.72 12.49 -7.40
C GLN A 118 8.59 12.86 -8.62
N PRO A 119 9.90 12.55 -8.64
CA PRO A 119 10.76 12.90 -9.76
C PRO A 119 10.34 12.15 -11.03
N GLY A 120 10.34 12.85 -12.15
CA GLY A 120 9.82 12.33 -13.41
C GLY A 120 8.37 11.87 -13.26
N PHE A 121 7.99 10.82 -13.98
CA PHE A 121 6.65 10.24 -13.89
C PHE A 121 6.57 9.14 -12.85
N ARG A 122 7.13 9.32 -11.65
CA ARG A 122 7.09 8.28 -10.60
C ARG A 122 5.65 7.89 -10.20
N TYR A 123 4.82 8.89 -9.91
CA TYR A 123 3.39 8.79 -9.54
C TYR A 123 3.08 7.58 -8.63
N SER A 124 3.63 7.60 -7.42
CA SER A 124 3.61 6.44 -6.51
C SER A 124 2.76 6.68 -5.25
N TYR A 125 1.53 7.18 -5.41
CA TYR A 125 0.61 7.29 -4.28
C TYR A 125 -0.01 5.92 -4.02
N GLY A 126 0.14 5.40 -2.80
CA GLY A 126 -0.06 3.99 -2.51
C GLY A 126 -1.26 3.71 -1.58
N PRO A 127 -2.07 2.65 -1.86
CA PRO A 127 -3.21 2.27 -1.03
C PRO A 127 -2.88 1.20 0.04
N GLN A 128 -1.62 0.75 0.18
CA GLN A 128 -1.26 -0.43 0.98
C GLN A 128 -1.74 -0.41 2.44
N THR A 129 -1.86 0.78 3.04
CA THR A 129 -2.70 1.02 4.20
C THR A 129 -3.40 2.34 3.90
N SER A 130 -4.72 2.30 3.67
CA SER A 130 -5.47 3.46 3.21
C SER A 130 -6.82 3.54 3.89
N TYR A 131 -7.33 4.76 4.02
CA TYR A 131 -8.67 5.02 4.57
C TYR A 131 -9.60 5.48 3.46
N TRP A 132 -10.83 5.00 3.50
CA TRP A 132 -11.80 5.27 2.45
C TRP A 132 -13.16 5.53 3.05
N THR A 133 -13.74 6.68 2.72
CA THR A 133 -15.18 6.90 2.85
C THR A 133 -15.90 6.32 1.64
N LYS A 134 -17.20 6.05 1.78
CA LYS A 134 -18.05 5.64 0.66
C LYS A 134 -17.97 6.60 -0.53
N GLY A 135 -18.02 7.90 -0.24
CA GLY A 135 -17.88 8.93 -1.26
C GLY A 135 -16.54 8.86 -2.00
N ALA A 136 -15.44 8.60 -1.29
CA ALA A 136 -14.11 8.48 -1.90
C ALA A 136 -13.98 7.26 -2.80
N VAL A 137 -14.53 6.11 -2.39
CA VAL A 137 -14.50 4.90 -3.24
C VAL A 137 -15.33 5.10 -4.49
N ASP A 138 -16.54 5.68 -4.37
CA ASP A 138 -17.41 5.95 -5.51
C ASP A 138 -16.75 6.93 -6.50
N ASP A 139 -16.18 8.04 -5.99
CA ASP A 139 -15.48 9.05 -6.79
C ASP A 139 -14.25 8.47 -7.50
N PHE A 140 -13.42 7.68 -6.80
CA PHE A 140 -12.24 7.08 -7.39
C PHE A 140 -12.60 5.99 -8.42
N CYS A 141 -13.60 5.15 -8.17
CA CYS A 141 -14.05 4.16 -9.17
C CYS A 141 -14.57 4.83 -10.44
N ALA A 142 -15.31 5.94 -10.32
CA ALA A 142 -15.73 6.74 -11.46
C ALA A 142 -14.52 7.34 -12.21
N TYR A 143 -13.53 7.84 -11.47
CA TYR A 143 -12.29 8.35 -12.04
C TYR A 143 -11.51 7.27 -12.80
N LEU A 144 -11.43 6.05 -12.29
CA LEU A 144 -10.79 4.91 -12.97
C LEU A 144 -11.45 4.62 -14.32
N VAL A 145 -12.78 4.54 -14.37
CA VAL A 145 -13.53 4.32 -15.62
C VAL A 145 -13.30 5.46 -16.61
N ALA A 146 -13.50 6.70 -16.17
CA ALA A 146 -13.35 7.88 -17.02
C ALA A 146 -11.92 8.06 -17.54
N SER A 147 -10.92 7.65 -16.76
CA SER A 147 -9.49 7.72 -17.13
C SER A 147 -9.19 6.94 -18.40
N PHE A 148 -9.76 5.74 -18.55
CA PHE A 148 -9.52 4.88 -19.69
C PHE A 148 -10.54 5.08 -20.82
N GLU A 149 -11.80 5.39 -20.51
CA GLU A 149 -12.80 5.71 -21.54
C GLU A 149 -12.40 6.96 -22.34
N ASN A 150 -11.84 7.98 -21.66
CA ASN A 150 -11.44 9.25 -22.29
C ASN A 150 -9.95 9.33 -22.63
N LEU A 151 -9.15 8.36 -22.16
CA LEU A 151 -7.70 8.32 -22.31
C LEU A 151 -7.03 9.67 -21.97
N LEU A 152 -7.13 10.09 -20.70
CA LEU A 152 -6.70 11.41 -20.26
C LEU A 152 -5.24 11.72 -20.68
N PRO A 153 -4.90 12.97 -21.08
CA PRO A 153 -3.54 13.32 -21.52
C PRO A 153 -2.44 12.96 -20.50
N ALA A 154 -2.71 13.14 -19.21
CA ALA A 154 -1.76 12.79 -18.15
C ALA A 154 -1.37 11.29 -18.12
N ILE A 155 -2.21 10.41 -18.66
CA ILE A 155 -1.98 8.97 -18.79
C ILE A 155 -1.08 8.70 -20.00
N THR A 156 -1.39 9.31 -21.15
CA THR A 156 -0.60 9.13 -22.38
C THR A 156 0.79 9.73 -22.25
N ASP A 157 0.92 10.92 -21.64
CA ASP A 157 2.20 11.61 -21.46
C ASP A 157 3.14 10.79 -20.56
N LYS A 158 2.58 10.24 -19.47
CA LYS A 158 3.32 9.33 -18.59
C LYS A 158 3.79 8.09 -19.34
N TRP A 159 2.90 7.46 -20.11
CA TRP A 159 3.26 6.26 -20.84
C TRP A 159 4.32 6.52 -21.91
N ALA A 160 4.20 7.63 -22.66
CA ALA A 160 5.21 8.07 -23.62
C ALA A 160 6.59 8.24 -22.96
N TRP A 161 6.65 8.89 -21.80
CA TRP A 161 7.91 9.04 -21.06
C TRP A 161 8.54 7.69 -20.66
N HIS A 162 7.73 6.71 -20.24
CA HIS A 162 8.24 5.37 -19.93
C HIS A 162 8.78 4.65 -21.17
N LEU A 163 8.11 4.80 -22.32
CA LEU A 163 8.59 4.27 -23.61
C LEU A 163 9.90 4.92 -24.05
N GLU A 164 10.01 6.24 -23.93
CA GLU A 164 11.19 7.00 -24.33
C GLU A 164 12.41 6.71 -23.46
N THR A 165 12.22 6.57 -22.14
CA THR A 165 13.32 6.39 -21.19
C THR A 165 13.67 4.93 -20.89
N GLY A 166 12.79 3.99 -21.23
CA GLY A 166 12.91 2.58 -20.83
C GLY A 166 12.78 2.37 -19.32
N ALA A 167 12.34 3.37 -18.56
CA ALA A 167 12.15 3.25 -17.12
C ALA A 167 10.98 2.29 -16.80
N PRO A 168 11.12 1.35 -15.85
CA PRO A 168 10.03 0.45 -15.47
C PRO A 168 8.86 1.22 -14.85
N GLY A 169 7.66 0.66 -14.96
CA GLY A 169 6.41 1.24 -14.45
C GLY A 169 5.44 1.52 -15.58
N GLY A 170 4.70 2.63 -15.45
CA GLY A 170 3.62 2.99 -16.36
C GLY A 170 2.34 3.30 -15.58
N ILE A 171 1.20 3.04 -16.21
CA ILE A 171 -0.14 3.31 -15.70
C ILE A 171 -0.62 2.11 -14.88
N CYS A 172 -0.56 2.29 -13.57
CA CYS A 172 -1.02 1.37 -12.52
C CYS A 172 -2.04 2.09 -11.62
N ASP A 173 -2.61 1.38 -10.65
CA ASP A 173 -3.50 1.97 -9.64
C ASP A 173 -2.84 3.14 -8.89
N MET A 174 -1.58 3.01 -8.50
CA MET A 174 -0.84 4.07 -7.82
C MET A 174 -0.67 5.33 -8.68
N ALA A 175 -0.51 5.15 -10.00
CA ALA A 175 -0.41 6.26 -10.93
C ALA A 175 -1.73 7.03 -11.02
N LEU A 176 -2.87 6.32 -11.04
CA LEU A 176 -4.19 6.95 -11.05
C LEU A 176 -4.57 7.53 -9.70
N LEU A 177 -4.20 6.91 -8.58
CA LEU A 177 -4.33 7.51 -7.25
C LEU A 177 -3.56 8.82 -7.15
N HIS A 178 -2.34 8.87 -7.71
CA HIS A 178 -1.56 10.11 -7.76
C HIS A 178 -2.29 11.21 -8.53
N LEU A 179 -2.75 10.92 -9.74
CA LEU A 179 -3.44 11.90 -10.57
C LEU A 179 -4.78 12.36 -9.95
N TRP A 180 -5.51 11.46 -9.30
CA TRP A 180 -6.77 11.74 -8.64
C TRP A 180 -6.61 12.58 -7.36
N ALA A 181 -5.57 12.32 -6.56
CA ALA A 181 -5.43 12.92 -5.23
C ALA A 181 -4.48 14.13 -5.15
N ARG A 182 -3.55 14.32 -6.11
CA ARG A 182 -2.46 15.31 -5.97
C ARG A 182 -2.90 16.76 -5.76
N ASP A 183 -4.08 17.14 -6.27
CA ASP A 183 -4.61 18.50 -6.20
C ASP A 183 -5.72 18.64 -5.14
N ARG A 184 -5.94 17.59 -4.33
CA ARG A 184 -6.98 17.54 -3.31
C ARG A 184 -6.44 17.90 -1.93
N CYS A 185 -7.21 18.68 -1.16
CA CYS A 185 -6.89 19.03 0.23
C CYS A 185 -7.61 18.17 1.26
N ASP A 186 -8.57 17.34 0.83
CA ASP A 186 -9.39 16.46 1.67
C ASP A 186 -8.83 15.02 1.77
N VAL A 187 -7.69 14.75 1.14
CA VAL A 187 -6.96 13.48 1.21
C VAL A 187 -5.80 13.58 2.20
N MET A 188 -5.83 12.78 3.25
CA MET A 188 -4.78 12.79 4.26
C MET A 188 -3.57 11.94 3.85
N ASN A 189 -2.37 12.45 4.12
CA ASN A 189 -1.12 11.80 3.77
C ASN A 189 -0.61 10.86 4.89
N PHE A 190 -0.78 9.55 4.71
CA PHE A 190 -0.32 8.52 5.65
C PHE A 190 1.19 8.28 5.61
N ALA A 191 1.90 8.84 4.63
CA ALA A 191 3.37 8.83 4.62
C ALA A 191 3.96 9.78 5.68
N ALA A 192 3.21 10.82 6.07
CA ALA A 192 3.60 11.76 7.11
C ALA A 192 3.29 11.22 8.53
N PRO A 193 4.05 11.64 9.55
CA PRO A 193 3.70 11.35 10.95
C PRO A 193 2.37 12.00 11.34
N ILE A 194 1.47 11.20 11.90
CA ILE A 194 0.18 11.62 12.45
C ILE A 194 0.17 11.17 13.90
N GLY A 195 0.01 12.10 14.86
CA GLY A 195 0.10 11.78 16.28
C GLY A 195 1.45 11.17 16.70
N GLY A 196 2.55 11.55 16.04
CA GLY A 196 3.90 11.05 16.33
C GLY A 196 4.21 9.63 15.83
N ALA A 197 3.32 9.01 15.06
CA ALA A 197 3.54 7.68 14.47
C ALA A 197 3.18 7.67 12.96
N VAL A 198 3.72 6.71 12.21
CA VAL A 198 3.60 6.62 10.75
C VAL A 198 3.05 5.29 10.28
N PHE A 199 2.39 5.26 9.12
CA PHE A 199 2.19 4.03 8.38
C PHE A 199 3.37 3.81 7.43
N ASP A 200 3.90 2.60 7.36
CA ASP A 200 5.03 2.29 6.48
C ASP A 200 4.60 2.21 5.01
N ILE A 201 5.29 2.93 4.12
CA ILE A 201 5.13 2.72 2.68
C ILE A 201 5.69 1.38 2.25
N ASN A 202 6.90 1.02 2.68
CA ASN A 202 7.59 -0.21 2.29
C ASN A 202 8.83 -0.41 3.15
N ILE A 203 8.94 -1.56 3.80
CA ILE A 203 10.06 -1.89 4.68
C ILE A 203 11.39 -2.05 3.92
N ASN A 204 11.33 -2.28 2.61
CA ASN A 204 12.50 -2.38 1.74
C ASN A 204 13.03 -1.01 1.28
N SER A 205 12.47 0.10 1.76
CA SER A 205 12.92 1.45 1.44
C SER A 205 13.16 2.29 2.69
N ALA A 206 14.18 3.15 2.66
CA ALA A 206 14.40 4.17 3.69
C ALA A 206 13.33 5.29 3.66
N GLU A 207 12.62 5.44 2.55
CA GLU A 207 11.65 6.50 2.34
C GLU A 207 10.30 6.20 3.02
N ASN A 208 9.67 7.26 3.53
CA ASN A 208 8.24 7.32 3.77
C ASN A 208 7.68 8.61 3.16
N LEU A 209 7.67 9.72 3.89
CA LEU A 209 7.27 11.02 3.34
C LEU A 209 8.34 11.59 2.41
N VAL A 210 9.61 11.46 2.81
CA VAL A 210 10.76 11.98 2.06
C VAL A 210 11.84 10.92 1.86
N LYS A 211 12.69 11.14 0.86
CA LYS A 211 13.80 10.22 0.55
C LYS A 211 14.79 10.12 1.72
N ASP A 212 15.30 8.91 1.95
CA ASP A 212 16.31 8.61 2.97
C ASP A 212 15.87 9.09 4.38
N GLU A 213 14.62 8.82 4.74
CA GLU A 213 14.01 9.29 5.99
C GLU A 213 14.34 8.40 7.17
N TYR A 214 14.36 7.09 7.01
CA TYR A 214 14.53 6.12 8.09
C TYR A 214 15.84 5.36 7.98
N GLU A 215 16.41 5.05 9.15
CA GLU A 215 17.60 4.21 9.26
C GLU A 215 17.35 2.85 8.60
N THR A 216 18.34 2.35 7.84
CA THR A 216 18.27 1.05 7.21
C THR A 216 19.44 0.17 7.61
N ARG A 217 19.20 -1.15 7.61
CA ARG A 217 20.21 -2.18 7.73
C ARG A 217 20.10 -3.12 6.53
N LEU A 218 21.19 -3.24 5.78
CA LEU A 218 21.27 -4.02 4.53
C LEU A 218 20.22 -3.64 3.47
N GLY A 219 19.73 -2.39 3.48
CA GLY A 219 18.74 -1.88 2.53
C GLY A 219 17.28 -2.12 2.94
N ARG A 220 17.01 -2.43 4.22
CA ARG A 220 15.67 -2.48 4.79
C ARG A 220 15.58 -1.60 6.03
N LYS A 221 14.43 -1.01 6.33
CA LYS A 221 14.23 -0.21 7.54
C LYS A 221 14.67 -1.01 8.78
N HIS A 222 15.46 -0.38 9.64
CA HIS A 222 15.99 -1.01 10.84
C HIS A 222 14.94 -0.98 11.95
N ILE A 223 14.04 -1.96 11.93
CA ILE A 223 12.94 -2.06 12.89
C ILE A 223 13.42 -2.65 14.22
N VAL A 224 13.14 -1.92 15.30
CA VAL A 224 13.35 -2.33 16.70
C VAL A 224 12.00 -2.35 17.40
N PHE A 225 11.73 -3.40 18.17
CA PHE A 225 10.51 -3.48 18.96
C PHE A 225 10.71 -2.88 20.36
N ARG A 226 9.73 -2.07 20.80
CA ARG A 226 9.62 -1.54 22.17
C ARG A 226 8.17 -1.70 22.59
N ASP A 227 7.95 -2.36 23.73
CA ASP A 227 6.60 -2.61 24.27
C ASP A 227 5.65 -3.22 23.23
N GLY A 228 6.16 -4.17 22.44
CA GLY A 228 5.40 -4.86 21.39
C GLY A 228 5.13 -4.03 20.12
N GLN A 229 5.60 -2.79 20.05
CA GLN A 229 5.39 -1.88 18.92
C GLN A 229 6.67 -1.73 18.07
N PRO A 230 6.58 -1.61 16.73
CA PRO A 230 7.74 -1.40 15.88
C PRO A 230 8.15 0.06 15.85
N TRP A 231 9.47 0.30 15.95
CA TRP A 231 10.08 1.62 15.89
C TRP A 231 11.24 1.63 14.89
N CYS A 232 11.46 2.76 14.25
CA CYS A 232 12.65 3.03 13.46
C CYS A 232 13.15 4.44 13.75
N ARG A 233 14.47 4.65 13.66
CA ARG A 233 15.07 5.97 13.84
C ARG A 233 14.87 6.79 12.56
N SER A 234 14.24 7.97 12.68
CA SER A 234 14.24 8.96 11.62
C SER A 234 15.62 9.62 11.55
N LEU A 235 16.23 9.58 10.37
CA LEU A 235 17.48 10.29 10.08
C LEU A 235 17.26 11.79 9.87
N LYS A 236 16.01 12.22 9.65
CA LYS A 236 15.68 13.64 9.47
C LYS A 236 15.57 14.38 10.81
N THR A 237 15.02 13.73 11.82
CA THR A 237 14.83 14.33 13.15
C THR A 237 15.79 13.78 14.20
N GLY A 238 16.44 12.65 13.93
CA GLY A 238 17.26 11.92 14.90
C GLY A 238 16.46 11.12 15.92
N HIS A 239 15.13 11.27 15.96
CA HIS A 239 14.23 10.66 16.92
C HIS A 239 13.77 9.27 16.48
N TRP A 240 13.34 8.46 17.46
CA TRP A 240 12.64 7.22 17.19
C TRP A 240 11.18 7.50 16.88
N VAL A 241 10.68 6.92 15.78
CA VAL A 241 9.29 7.05 15.35
C VAL A 241 8.63 5.68 15.39
N ARG A 242 7.42 5.63 15.95
CA ARG A 242 6.61 4.40 16.00
C ARG A 242 5.94 4.18 14.65
N PHE A 243 5.87 2.92 14.24
CA PHE A 243 5.20 2.49 13.02
C PHE A 243 3.86 1.84 13.38
N ARG A 244 2.76 2.35 12.81
CA ARG A 244 1.40 1.81 12.94
C ARG A 244 1.21 0.58 12.06
N SER A 245 1.89 0.53 10.92
CA SER A 245 1.95 -0.62 10.03
C SER A 245 3.35 -0.82 9.45
N LEU A 246 3.64 -2.02 8.96
CA LEU A 246 4.85 -2.37 8.23
C LEU A 246 4.47 -3.11 6.94
N HIS A 247 4.97 -2.66 5.78
CA HIS A 247 4.60 -3.22 4.47
C HIS A 247 5.72 -4.09 3.89
N PHE A 248 5.40 -5.36 3.63
CA PHE A 248 6.32 -6.44 3.28
C PHE A 248 6.26 -6.82 1.78
N GLN A 249 6.31 -5.84 0.87
CA GLN A 249 6.23 -6.10 -0.57
C GLN A 249 7.30 -7.09 -1.07
N GLY A 250 6.89 -8.07 -1.89
CA GLY A 250 7.78 -9.02 -2.56
C GLY A 250 8.27 -10.15 -1.66
N HIS A 251 9.55 -10.53 -1.76
CA HIS A 251 10.07 -11.72 -1.06
C HIS A 251 10.16 -11.57 0.47
N ILE A 252 10.07 -10.34 0.99
CA ILE A 252 10.15 -10.08 2.43
C ILE A 252 8.90 -10.55 3.19
N LYS A 253 7.80 -10.86 2.49
CA LYS A 253 6.58 -11.52 3.06
C LYS A 253 6.92 -12.75 3.91
N ALA A 254 7.96 -13.50 3.53
CA ALA A 254 8.42 -14.68 4.27
C ALA A 254 8.86 -14.37 5.72
N GLN A 255 9.09 -13.11 6.08
CA GLN A 255 9.43 -12.69 7.45
C GLN A 255 8.25 -12.16 8.26
N MET A 256 7.06 -12.02 7.67
CA MET A 256 5.90 -11.45 8.37
C MET A 256 5.56 -12.21 9.65
N SER A 257 5.52 -13.55 9.62
CA SER A 257 5.23 -14.35 10.81
C SER A 257 6.21 -14.07 11.96
N ARG A 258 7.50 -13.91 11.65
CA ARG A 258 8.53 -13.55 12.63
C ARG A 258 8.28 -12.15 13.20
N VAL A 259 8.03 -11.16 12.34
CA VAL A 259 7.85 -9.77 12.76
C VAL A 259 6.55 -9.56 13.53
N ALA A 260 5.48 -10.28 13.18
CA ALA A 260 4.22 -10.27 13.92
C ALA A 260 4.37 -10.76 15.38
N GLN A 261 5.39 -11.58 15.67
CA GLN A 261 5.74 -12.05 17.02
C GLN A 261 6.65 -11.06 17.79
N GLY A 262 6.80 -9.82 17.30
CA GLY A 262 7.68 -8.81 17.91
C GLY A 262 9.17 -9.06 17.72
N ARG A 263 9.55 -10.00 16.83
CA ARG A 263 10.95 -10.27 16.52
C ARG A 263 11.39 -9.43 15.34
N GLY A 264 12.49 -8.71 15.45
CA GLY A 264 13.06 -7.95 14.33
C GLY A 264 13.41 -8.83 13.11
N LEU A 265 13.67 -8.18 11.97
CA LEU A 265 14.04 -8.84 10.72
C LEU A 265 15.23 -9.80 10.91
N ALA A 266 15.15 -10.96 10.27
CA ALA A 266 16.28 -11.88 10.18
C ALA A 266 17.20 -11.45 9.02
N TYR A 267 18.41 -11.01 9.34
CA TYR A 267 19.38 -10.53 8.36
C TYR A 267 20.29 -11.65 7.80
N ALA A 268 20.39 -12.82 8.45
CA ALA A 268 21.21 -13.93 7.95
C ALA A 268 20.78 -14.46 6.56
N PRO A 269 19.47 -14.65 6.27
CA PRO A 269 19.03 -15.02 4.92
C PRO A 269 19.39 -13.98 3.84
N LEU A 270 19.29 -12.69 4.20
CA LEU A 270 19.64 -11.55 3.34
C LEU A 270 21.13 -11.54 2.98
N ILE A 271 22.00 -11.83 3.95
CA ILE A 271 23.45 -11.92 3.72
C ILE A 271 23.75 -13.04 2.71
N LYS A 272 23.09 -14.21 2.85
CA LYS A 272 23.24 -15.32 1.90
C LYS A 272 22.75 -14.95 0.49
N GLU A 273 21.64 -14.22 0.38
CA GLU A 273 21.11 -13.75 -0.90
C GLU A 273 22.07 -12.77 -1.59
N LYS A 274 22.56 -11.75 -0.86
CA LYS A 274 23.55 -10.80 -1.40
C LYS A 274 24.85 -11.49 -1.81
N ALA A 275 25.33 -12.45 -1.03
CA ALA A 275 26.52 -13.24 -1.37
C ALA A 275 26.31 -14.06 -2.67
N LYS A 276 25.14 -14.70 -2.84
CA LYS A 276 24.80 -15.44 -4.07
C LYS A 276 24.73 -14.52 -5.30
N ASN A 277 24.11 -13.34 -5.15
CA ASN A 277 24.01 -12.38 -6.25
C ASN A 277 25.37 -11.81 -6.64
N LEU A 278 26.25 -11.53 -5.66
CA LEU A 278 27.62 -11.10 -5.91
C LEU A 278 28.42 -12.19 -6.65
N ALA A 279 28.32 -13.45 -6.22
CA ALA A 279 28.98 -14.56 -6.90
C ALA A 279 28.52 -14.73 -8.35
N ARG A 280 27.21 -14.59 -8.62
CA ARG A 280 26.65 -14.61 -9.99
C ARG A 280 27.14 -13.45 -10.85
N LEU A 281 27.31 -12.27 -10.26
CA LEU A 281 27.80 -11.09 -10.98
C LEU A 281 29.28 -11.25 -11.38
N LEU A 282 30.08 -11.83 -10.48
CA LEU A 282 31.50 -12.12 -10.72
C LEU A 282 31.68 -13.21 -11.80
N LEU A 283 30.82 -14.24 -11.81
CA LEU A 283 30.83 -15.30 -12.83
C LEU A 283 30.36 -14.86 -14.22
N ARG A 284 29.68 -13.71 -14.34
CA ARG A 284 29.26 -13.14 -15.64
C ARG A 284 30.27 -12.15 -16.23
N ARG A 285 31.35 -11.85 -15.50
CA ARG A 285 32.41 -10.91 -15.90
C ARG A 285 33.76 -11.58 -16.19
N GLY A 286 33.82 -12.91 -16.12
CA GLY A 286 34.95 -13.74 -16.57
C GLY A 286 34.51 -14.63 -17.71
#